data_AF-A0A939BEN6-F1
#
_entry.id   AF-A0A939BEN6-F1
#
_cell.length_a   1.000
_cell.length_b   1.000
_cell.length_c   1.000
_cell.angle_alpha   90.00
_cell.angle_beta   90.00
_cell.angle_gamma   90.00
#
_symmetry.space_group_name_H-M   'P 1'
#
loop_
_entity.id
_entity.type
_entity.pdbx_description
1 polymer ?
#
loop_
_entity_poly.entity_id
_entity_poly.type
_entity_poly.pdbx_seq_one_letter_code
_entity_poly.pdbx_strand_id
1 'polypeptide(L)'
;MLKYVLHIKNGDLLRQDCVVSMISPYIDKTKKPRLIEPPQVELKTVQKRIKTLLGKIQVPDNVFSGIKGRSYSDNARLHLGRSKRNLYKIDLTAFFPSISRESVYRFFFEDLCCSPDVAEKLTNLTTVDLKKLNQSNLLEVYDFLANKGVKCYNHLISGAPTSQILSYLVNRKMFDELQSLSDKNNVTMTIYVDDVVFSSEHKISSEFRQSVLSLIKKYNYQVSRKKVKGYSKTYPKLVTGVIINSEGKATIKNALRKKIVVEYEHLRNNPTDTKSRQRLRGLVTAARQVDKSAYPNIRKFAFDNPAKN
;
A
#
# COMPACT_ATOMS: atom_id res chain seq x y z
N MET A 1 12.19 10.62 -27.65
CA MET A 1 10.76 10.51 -27.28
C MET A 1 10.54 10.31 -25.77
N LEU A 2 11.05 9.25 -25.13
CA LEU A 2 10.77 8.97 -23.70
C LEU A 2 11.15 10.11 -22.74
N LYS A 3 12.32 10.74 -22.95
CA LYS A 3 12.76 11.91 -22.17
C LYS A 3 11.73 13.04 -22.18
N TYR A 4 11.11 13.29 -23.33
CA TYR A 4 10.09 14.32 -23.49
C TYR A 4 8.80 13.94 -22.76
N VAL A 5 8.31 12.69 -22.89
CA VAL A 5 7.09 12.24 -22.20
C VAL A 5 7.22 12.29 -20.68
N LEU A 6 8.41 12.00 -20.17
CA LEU A 6 8.73 11.93 -18.75
C LEU A 6 9.32 13.22 -18.17
N HIS A 7 9.49 14.27 -18.98
CA HIS A 7 10.12 15.54 -18.61
C HIS A 7 11.54 15.36 -18.01
N ILE A 8 12.32 14.44 -18.56
CA ILE A 8 13.69 14.16 -18.12
C ILE A 8 14.63 15.16 -18.78
N LYS A 9 15.31 15.96 -17.95
CA LYS A 9 16.31 16.94 -18.40
C LYS A 9 17.67 16.30 -18.65
N ASN A 10 18.17 15.52 -17.69
CA ASN A 10 19.42 14.78 -17.83
C ASN A 10 19.15 13.34 -18.32
N GLY A 11 19.73 12.99 -19.46
CA GLY A 11 19.61 11.64 -20.03
C GLY A 11 20.19 10.52 -19.17
N ASP A 12 21.16 10.83 -18.31
CA ASP A 12 21.82 9.86 -17.44
C ASP A 12 20.84 9.19 -16.47
N LEU A 13 19.74 9.88 -16.13
CA LEU A 13 18.68 9.38 -15.26
C LEU A 13 17.99 8.11 -15.79
N LEU A 14 18.18 7.79 -17.07
CA LEU A 14 17.68 6.54 -17.68
C LEU A 14 18.58 5.33 -17.41
N ARG A 15 19.82 5.54 -16.95
CA ARG A 15 20.77 4.48 -16.64
C ARG A 15 20.56 3.98 -15.21
N GLN A 16 20.65 2.67 -15.02
CA GLN A 16 20.45 2.07 -13.70
C GLN A 16 21.45 2.56 -12.66
N ASP A 17 22.72 2.80 -13.03
CA ASP A 17 23.73 3.27 -12.08
C ASP A 17 23.38 4.66 -11.52
N CYS A 18 22.82 5.53 -12.37
CA CYS A 18 22.36 6.85 -11.96
C CYS A 18 21.09 6.76 -11.10
N VAL A 19 20.12 5.92 -11.47
CA VAL A 19 18.91 5.72 -10.65
C VAL A 19 19.27 5.21 -9.25
N VAL A 20 20.16 4.23 -9.17
CA VAL A 20 20.55 3.62 -7.90
C VAL A 20 21.28 4.61 -7.00
N SER A 21 22.16 5.48 -7.54
CA SER A 21 22.84 6.51 -6.74
C SER A 21 21.89 7.55 -6.15
N MET A 22 20.66 7.66 -6.67
CA MET A 22 19.61 8.56 -6.20
C MET A 22 18.67 7.93 -5.18
N ILE A 23 19.01 6.74 -4.65
CA ILE A 23 18.22 6.02 -3.66
C ILE A 23 19.10 5.74 -2.45
N SER A 24 18.57 5.96 -1.25
CA SER A 24 19.29 5.72 0.01
C SER A 24 18.53 4.74 0.90
N PRO A 25 18.64 3.42 0.66
CA PRO A 25 17.92 2.40 1.43
C PRO A 25 18.28 2.42 2.92
N TYR A 26 17.29 2.23 3.79
CA TYR A 26 17.50 2.07 5.23
C TYR A 26 16.36 1.28 5.87
N ILE A 27 16.58 0.77 7.09
CA ILE A 27 15.53 0.12 7.89
C ILE A 27 14.94 1.13 8.88
N ASP A 28 13.69 1.53 8.67
CA ASP A 28 12.94 2.34 9.63
C ASP A 28 12.50 1.49 10.83
N LYS A 29 13.01 1.82 12.02
CA LYS A 29 12.73 1.14 13.30
C LYS A 29 11.75 1.90 14.21
N THR A 30 11.19 3.03 13.78
CA THR A 30 10.28 3.85 14.61
C THR A 30 9.00 3.11 15.01
N LYS A 31 8.59 2.11 14.22
CA LYS A 31 7.45 1.21 14.48
C LYS A 31 7.89 -0.23 14.21
N LYS A 32 7.02 -1.00 13.53
CA LYS A 32 7.42 -2.30 12.96
C LYS A 32 8.52 -2.05 11.92
N PRO A 33 9.69 -2.71 12.04
CA PRO A 33 10.80 -2.55 11.10
C PRO A 33 10.39 -2.72 9.65
N ARG A 34 10.80 -1.80 8.77
CA ARG A 34 10.52 -1.81 7.33
C ARG A 34 11.70 -1.25 6.54
N LEU A 35 11.97 -1.86 5.40
CA LEU A 35 12.83 -1.26 4.38
C LEU A 35 12.13 -0.05 3.76
N ILE A 36 12.84 1.08 3.75
CA ILE A 36 12.45 2.31 3.06
C ILE A 36 13.56 2.65 2.07
N GLU A 37 13.19 2.93 0.83
CA GLU A 37 14.08 3.22 -0.28
C GLU A 37 13.63 4.55 -0.91
N PRO A 38 13.88 5.70 -0.24
CA PRO A 38 13.37 6.98 -0.67
C PRO A 38 14.17 7.47 -1.91
N PRO A 39 13.51 7.75 -3.03
CA PRO A 39 14.15 8.39 -4.17
C PRO A 39 14.41 9.87 -3.88
N GLN A 40 15.53 10.40 -4.37
CA GLN A 40 15.79 11.83 -4.40
C GLN A 40 14.73 12.58 -5.24
N VAL A 41 14.63 13.90 -5.01
CA VAL A 41 13.55 14.75 -5.54
C VAL A 41 13.43 14.69 -7.08
N GLU A 42 14.56 14.67 -7.78
CA GLU A 42 14.60 14.61 -9.25
C GLU A 42 14.00 13.29 -9.77
N LEU A 43 14.49 12.14 -9.30
CA LEU A 43 13.93 10.82 -9.67
C LEU A 43 12.45 10.71 -9.27
N LYS A 44 12.08 11.21 -8.10
CA LYS A 44 10.70 11.23 -7.62
C LYS A 44 9.76 12.03 -8.54
N THR A 45 10.26 13.07 -9.19
CA THR A 45 9.49 13.89 -10.14
C THR A 45 9.14 13.09 -11.39
N VAL A 46 10.11 12.37 -11.95
CA VAL A 46 9.92 11.47 -13.10
C VAL A 46 8.97 10.33 -12.74
N GLN A 47 9.17 9.71 -11.58
CA GLN A 47 8.29 8.64 -11.10
C GLN A 47 6.84 9.13 -10.87
N LYS A 48 6.62 10.37 -10.40
CA LYS A 48 5.25 10.94 -10.33
C LYS A 48 4.60 11.05 -11.71
N ARG A 49 5.38 11.40 -12.74
CA ARG A 49 4.89 11.44 -14.13
C ARG A 49 4.51 10.05 -14.61
N ILE A 50 5.36 9.05 -14.41
CA ILE A 50 5.07 7.64 -14.71
C ILE A 50 3.79 7.19 -13.99
N LYS A 51 3.68 7.45 -12.68
CA LYS A 51 2.48 7.14 -11.89
C LYS A 51 1.21 7.72 -12.51
N THR A 52 1.27 8.96 -12.97
CA THR A 52 0.12 9.65 -13.59
C THR A 52 -0.32 8.96 -14.88
N LEU A 53 0.63 8.49 -15.69
CA LEU A 53 0.35 7.77 -16.92
C LEU A 53 -0.21 6.38 -16.64
N LEU A 54 0.41 5.62 -15.72
CA LEU A 54 -0.07 4.31 -15.30
C LEU A 54 -1.46 4.38 -14.64
N GLY A 55 -1.76 5.47 -13.94
CA GLY A 55 -3.06 5.70 -13.32
C GLY A 55 -4.22 5.88 -14.31
N LYS A 56 -3.94 5.94 -15.62
CA LYS A 56 -4.98 5.91 -16.68
C LYS A 56 -5.42 4.48 -17.02
N ILE A 57 -4.67 3.46 -16.60
CA ILE A 57 -5.04 2.07 -16.80
C ILE A 57 -6.22 1.76 -15.87
N GLN A 58 -7.30 1.24 -16.45
CA GLN A 58 -8.46 0.84 -15.66
C GLN A 58 -8.12 -0.37 -14.80
N VAL A 59 -8.57 -0.32 -13.55
CA VAL A 59 -8.42 -1.44 -12.60
C VAL A 59 -9.78 -1.84 -12.03
N PRO A 60 -9.99 -3.13 -11.73
CA PRO A 60 -11.24 -3.62 -11.14
C PRO A 60 -11.60 -2.92 -9.82
N ASP A 61 -12.89 -2.88 -9.46
CA ASP A 61 -13.40 -2.13 -8.31
C ASP A 61 -12.97 -2.64 -6.94
N ASN A 62 -12.53 -3.90 -6.87
CA ASN A 62 -11.98 -4.51 -5.66
C ASN A 62 -10.53 -4.06 -5.35
N VAL A 63 -9.92 -3.20 -6.17
CA VAL A 63 -8.52 -2.75 -6.02
C VAL A 63 -8.45 -1.35 -5.40
N PHE A 64 -7.83 -1.22 -4.24
CA PHE A 64 -7.69 0.05 -3.52
C PHE A 64 -6.24 0.55 -3.47
N SER A 65 -5.31 -0.13 -4.14
CA SER A 65 -3.88 0.20 -4.16
C SER A 65 -3.54 1.31 -5.16
N GLY A 66 -3.13 2.48 -4.66
CA GLY A 66 -2.55 3.52 -5.52
C GLY A 66 -3.50 4.22 -6.50
N ILE A 67 -4.81 3.99 -6.37
CA ILE A 67 -5.86 4.55 -7.23
C ILE A 67 -6.43 5.84 -6.65
N LYS A 68 -6.57 6.87 -7.49
CA LYS A 68 -7.17 8.15 -7.10
C LYS A 68 -8.65 7.96 -6.78
N GLY A 69 -9.10 8.54 -5.67
CA GLY A 69 -10.51 8.49 -5.26
C GLY A 69 -10.92 7.23 -4.50
N ARG A 70 -10.02 6.25 -4.34
CA ARG A 70 -10.24 5.06 -3.50
C ARG A 70 -9.46 5.19 -2.20
N SER A 71 -10.10 4.91 -1.07
CA SER A 71 -9.50 5.03 0.26
C SER A 71 -9.50 3.71 1.03
N TYR A 72 -8.73 3.66 2.12
CA TYR A 72 -8.73 2.51 3.03
C TYR A 72 -10.09 2.26 3.68
N SER A 73 -10.95 3.27 3.78
CA SER A 73 -12.30 3.11 4.29
C SER A 73 -13.26 2.58 3.24
N ASP A 74 -13.09 2.95 1.96
CA ASP A 74 -13.84 2.35 0.85
C ASP A 74 -13.55 0.85 0.72
N ASN A 75 -12.28 0.46 0.92
CA ASN A 75 -11.89 -0.95 0.99
C ASN A 75 -12.68 -1.71 2.06
N ALA A 76 -12.78 -1.13 3.26
CA ALA A 76 -13.56 -1.72 4.35
C ALA A 76 -15.06 -1.75 4.07
N ARG A 77 -15.59 -0.79 3.31
CA ARG A 77 -17.01 -0.70 2.95
C ARG A 77 -17.48 -1.88 2.10
N LEU A 78 -16.64 -2.41 1.21
CA LEU A 78 -16.97 -3.60 0.41
C LEU A 78 -17.15 -4.88 1.24
N HIS A 79 -16.68 -4.88 2.49
CA HIS A 79 -16.86 -6.00 3.42
C HIS A 79 -18.02 -5.79 4.40
N LEU A 80 -18.74 -4.67 4.26
CA LEU A 80 -20.04 -4.49 4.90
C LEU A 80 -21.09 -5.27 4.10
N GLY A 81 -22.25 -5.50 4.71
CA GLY A 81 -23.34 -6.20 4.04
C GLY A 81 -24.63 -6.08 4.85
N ARG A 82 -25.74 -6.52 4.24
CA ARG A 82 -27.03 -6.65 4.94
C ARG A 82 -26.94 -7.69 6.06
N SER A 83 -26.17 -8.75 5.82
CA SER A 83 -25.88 -9.81 6.77
C SER A 83 -24.45 -9.71 7.33
N LYS A 84 -24.25 -10.29 8.51
CA LYS A 84 -22.93 -10.40 9.15
C LYS A 84 -22.05 -11.39 8.39
N ARG A 85 -20.80 -11.01 8.10
CA ARG A 85 -19.88 -11.80 7.27
C ARG A 85 -18.71 -12.33 8.08
N ASN A 86 -18.22 -13.53 7.76
CA ASN A 86 -16.91 -14.03 8.16
C ASN A 86 -15.82 -13.32 7.34
N LEU A 87 -14.61 -13.22 7.88
CA LEU A 87 -13.50 -12.56 7.20
C LEU A 87 -12.22 -13.35 7.34
N TYR A 88 -11.46 -13.43 6.26
CA TYR A 88 -10.13 -13.99 6.22
C TYR A 88 -9.22 -12.94 5.58
N LYS A 89 -8.13 -12.61 6.27
CA LYS A 89 -7.20 -11.56 5.87
C LYS A 89 -5.80 -12.13 5.82
N ILE A 90 -5.08 -11.77 4.77
CA ILE A 90 -3.67 -12.09 4.57
C ILE A 90 -2.88 -10.83 4.24
N ASP A 91 -1.56 -10.92 4.42
CA ASP A 91 -0.63 -9.84 4.15
C ASP A 91 0.60 -10.45 3.46
N LEU A 92 0.97 -9.92 2.30
CA LEU A 92 2.12 -10.38 1.54
C LEU A 92 3.42 -9.88 2.19
N THR A 93 4.31 -10.82 2.52
CA THR A 93 5.60 -10.52 3.16
C THR A 93 6.51 -9.77 2.21
N ALA A 94 7.04 -8.63 2.66
CA ALA A 94 8.01 -7.83 1.90
C ALA A 94 7.60 -7.65 0.43
N PHE A 95 6.37 -7.18 0.22
CA PHE A 95 5.73 -7.20 -1.09
C PHE A 95 6.51 -6.47 -2.18
N PHE A 96 6.94 -5.21 -1.95
CA PHE A 96 7.73 -4.48 -2.95
C PHE A 96 9.09 -5.14 -3.23
N PRO A 97 9.89 -5.52 -2.21
CA PRO A 97 11.12 -6.28 -2.44
C PRO A 97 10.93 -7.65 -3.09
N SER A 98 9.73 -8.21 -3.07
CA SER A 98 9.44 -9.51 -3.72
C SER A 98 9.05 -9.34 -5.20
N ILE A 99 8.83 -8.12 -5.67
CA ILE A 99 8.55 -7.81 -7.09
C ILE A 99 9.88 -7.58 -7.78
N SER A 100 10.36 -8.62 -8.48
CA SER A 100 11.64 -8.59 -9.17
C SER A 100 11.66 -7.57 -10.31
N ARG A 101 12.86 -7.08 -10.63
CA ARG A 101 13.12 -6.25 -11.79
C ARG A 101 12.63 -6.89 -13.09
N GLU A 102 12.81 -8.21 -13.22
CA GLU A 102 12.36 -8.96 -14.39
C GLU A 102 10.83 -8.90 -14.55
N SER A 103 10.08 -9.10 -13.45
CA SER A 103 8.62 -8.97 -13.48
C SER A 103 8.16 -7.58 -13.90
N VAL A 104 8.87 -6.53 -13.46
CA VAL A 104 8.60 -5.15 -13.89
C VAL A 104 8.91 -4.94 -15.37
N TYR A 105 10.04 -5.47 -15.85
CA TYR A 105 10.41 -5.41 -17.27
C TYR A 105 9.38 -6.11 -18.15
N ARG A 106 9.01 -7.34 -17.80
CA ARG A 106 7.97 -8.12 -18.51
C ARG A 106 6.64 -7.38 -18.54
N PHE A 107 6.24 -6.71 -17.46
CA PHE A 107 5.05 -5.88 -17.48
C PHE A 107 5.13 -4.74 -18.53
N PHE A 108 6.23 -3.98 -18.56
CA PHE A 108 6.37 -2.91 -19.55
C PHE A 108 6.48 -3.45 -20.99
N PHE A 109 7.23 -4.53 -21.17
CA PHE A 109 7.50 -5.12 -22.49
C PHE A 109 6.31 -5.90 -23.04
N GLU A 110 5.74 -6.82 -22.27
CA GLU A 110 4.69 -7.73 -22.73
C GLU A 110 3.30 -7.14 -22.54
N ASP A 111 2.98 -6.66 -21.33
CA ASP A 111 1.61 -6.23 -21.01
C ASP A 111 1.30 -4.83 -21.55
N LEU A 112 2.29 -3.93 -21.59
CA LEU A 112 2.15 -2.59 -22.18
C LEU A 112 2.75 -2.48 -23.60
N CYS A 113 3.29 -3.57 -24.14
CA CYS A 113 3.85 -3.65 -25.49
C CYS A 113 4.88 -2.56 -25.81
N CYS A 114 5.66 -2.11 -24.81
CA CYS A 114 6.74 -1.15 -25.04
C CYS A 114 7.87 -1.82 -25.82
N SER A 115 8.61 -1.04 -26.62
CA SER A 115 9.86 -1.52 -27.22
C SER A 115 10.87 -1.92 -26.13
N PRO A 116 11.79 -2.88 -26.40
CA PRO A 116 12.73 -3.39 -25.39
C PRO A 116 13.53 -2.30 -24.67
N ASP A 117 14.01 -1.30 -25.41
CA ASP A 117 14.77 -0.17 -24.87
C ASP A 117 13.92 0.70 -23.93
N VAL A 118 12.66 0.99 -24.30
CA VAL A 118 11.73 1.77 -23.48
C VAL A 118 11.34 1.00 -22.23
N ALA A 119 11.04 -0.30 -22.35
CA ALA A 119 10.73 -1.17 -21.23
C ALA A 119 11.89 -1.23 -20.23
N GLU A 120 13.13 -1.35 -20.71
CA GLU A 120 14.34 -1.32 -19.88
C GLU A 120 14.46 0.02 -19.13
N LYS A 121 14.27 1.15 -19.82
CA LYS A 121 14.40 2.47 -19.19
C LYS A 121 13.31 2.73 -18.14
N LEU A 122 12.07 2.34 -18.41
CA LEU A 122 10.98 2.44 -17.43
C LEU A 122 11.22 1.53 -16.22
N THR A 123 11.77 0.33 -16.46
CA THR A 123 12.20 -0.59 -15.40
C THR A 123 13.31 0.02 -14.57
N ASN A 124 14.32 0.66 -15.17
CA ASN A 124 15.38 1.35 -14.44
C ASN A 124 14.80 2.39 -13.49
N LEU A 125 13.94 3.28 -14.00
CA LEU A 125 13.35 4.37 -13.23
C LEU A 125 12.47 3.93 -12.05
N THR A 126 12.09 2.65 -11.99
CA THR A 126 11.11 2.14 -11.01
C THR A 126 11.67 1.02 -10.13
N THR A 127 12.86 0.51 -10.41
CA THR A 127 13.50 -0.58 -9.67
C THR A 127 14.87 -0.16 -9.14
N VAL A 128 15.25 -0.72 -8.01
CA VAL A 128 16.60 -0.59 -7.43
C VAL A 128 17.34 -1.89 -7.63
N ASP A 129 18.66 -1.82 -7.80
CA ASP A 129 19.56 -2.96 -7.71
C ASP A 129 20.53 -2.71 -6.56
N LEU A 130 20.31 -3.39 -5.42
CA LEU A 130 21.11 -3.17 -4.21
C LEU A 130 22.58 -3.59 -4.38
N LYS A 131 22.89 -4.45 -5.35
CA LYS A 131 24.27 -4.87 -5.64
C LYS A 131 25.10 -3.73 -6.23
N LYS A 132 24.45 -2.71 -6.81
CA LYS A 132 25.10 -1.53 -7.40
C LYS A 132 25.35 -0.40 -6.41
N LEU A 133 24.87 -0.53 -5.17
CA LEU A 133 25.13 0.43 -4.09
C LEU A 133 26.41 0.09 -3.34
N ASN A 134 26.93 1.06 -2.58
CA ASN A 134 28.04 0.81 -1.67
C ASN A 134 27.60 -0.15 -0.55
N GLN A 135 28.30 -1.28 -0.44
CA GLN A 135 27.90 -2.41 0.40
C GLN A 135 28.06 -2.13 1.92
N SER A 136 28.96 -1.23 2.32
CA SER A 136 29.24 -0.95 3.74
C SER A 136 28.02 -0.47 4.53
N ASN A 137 27.04 0.16 3.86
CA ASN A 137 25.83 0.68 4.47
C ASN A 137 24.60 -0.22 4.28
N LEU A 138 24.75 -1.40 3.66
CA LEU A 138 23.64 -2.26 3.27
C LEU A 138 23.52 -3.57 4.05
N LEU A 139 24.47 -3.90 4.92
CA LEU A 139 24.45 -5.16 5.67
C LEU A 139 23.11 -5.36 6.40
N GLU A 140 22.64 -4.32 7.10
CA GLU A 140 21.35 -4.35 7.79
C GLU A 140 20.16 -4.55 6.83
N VAL A 141 20.23 -3.99 5.62
CA VAL A 141 19.19 -4.15 4.59
C VAL A 141 19.16 -5.60 4.09
N TYR A 142 20.33 -6.19 3.80
CA TYR A 142 20.42 -7.60 3.41
C TYR A 142 19.93 -8.52 4.50
N ASP A 143 20.36 -8.32 5.75
CA ASP A 143 19.91 -9.10 6.89
C ASP A 143 18.39 -8.99 7.07
N PHE A 144 17.83 -7.79 6.93
CA PHE A 144 16.39 -7.60 7.00
C PHE A 144 15.66 -8.37 5.90
N LEU A 145 16.12 -8.28 4.65
CA LEU A 145 15.52 -8.95 3.50
C LEU A 145 15.62 -10.48 3.59
N ALA A 146 16.79 -10.99 3.99
CA ALA A 146 17.02 -12.41 4.23
C ALA A 146 16.10 -12.96 5.34
N ASN A 147 15.95 -12.22 6.45
CA ASN A 147 15.01 -12.55 7.52
C ASN A 147 13.53 -12.53 7.08
N LYS A 148 13.20 -11.81 6.00
CA LYS A 148 11.88 -11.85 5.36
C LYS A 148 11.75 -12.94 4.30
N GLY A 149 12.80 -13.69 4.02
CA GLY A 149 12.84 -14.72 2.98
C GLY A 149 12.81 -14.14 1.56
N VAL A 150 13.21 -12.88 1.39
CA VAL A 150 13.31 -12.24 0.08
C VAL A 150 14.57 -12.74 -0.61
N LYS A 151 14.45 -13.17 -1.87
CA LYS A 151 15.55 -13.76 -2.65
C LYS A 151 16.08 -12.86 -3.75
N CYS A 152 15.33 -11.82 -4.14
CA CYS A 152 15.76 -10.86 -5.14
C CYS A 152 16.21 -9.56 -4.47
N TYR A 153 17.33 -9.02 -4.95
CA TYR A 153 17.92 -7.76 -4.48
C TYR A 153 17.87 -6.68 -5.57
N ASN A 154 17.18 -7.00 -6.67
CA ASN A 154 16.83 -6.12 -7.77
C ASN A 154 15.31 -6.09 -7.91
N HIS A 155 14.66 -5.07 -7.34
CA HIS A 155 13.23 -5.09 -7.06
C HIS A 155 12.58 -3.70 -7.17
N LEU A 156 11.25 -3.68 -7.12
CA LEU A 156 10.45 -2.47 -7.14
C LEU A 156 10.74 -1.60 -5.90
N ILE A 157 11.06 -0.32 -6.11
CA ILE A 157 11.55 0.59 -5.06
C ILE A 157 10.50 0.79 -3.94
N SER A 158 10.87 0.52 -2.69
CA SER A 158 10.03 0.67 -1.49
C SER A 158 9.98 2.13 -1.01
N GLY A 159 9.36 3.01 -1.79
CA GLY A 159 9.30 4.45 -1.49
C GLY A 159 9.03 5.35 -2.69
N ALA A 160 9.11 4.78 -3.90
CA ALA A 160 8.77 5.49 -5.11
C ALA A 160 7.25 5.73 -5.24
N PRO A 161 6.82 6.87 -5.81
CA PRO A 161 5.42 7.19 -5.99
C PRO A 161 4.72 6.25 -6.98
N THR A 162 5.47 5.56 -7.85
CA THR A 162 4.98 4.55 -8.80
C THR A 162 4.64 3.22 -8.14
N SER A 163 5.29 2.87 -7.03
CA SER A 163 5.32 1.49 -6.54
C SER A 163 3.95 0.95 -6.15
N GLN A 164 3.06 1.78 -5.61
CA GLN A 164 1.72 1.33 -5.21
C GLN A 164 0.86 0.87 -6.38
N ILE A 165 0.91 1.57 -7.53
CA ILE A 165 0.13 1.19 -8.70
C ILE A 165 0.83 0.07 -9.47
N LEU A 166 2.16 0.14 -9.61
CA LEU A 166 2.94 -0.91 -10.27
C LEU A 166 2.85 -2.25 -9.55
N SER A 167 2.85 -2.26 -8.21
CA SER A 167 2.78 -3.51 -7.46
C SER A 167 1.49 -4.29 -7.73
N TYR A 168 0.39 -3.59 -8.02
CA TYR A 168 -0.84 -4.22 -8.49
C TYR A 168 -0.70 -4.65 -9.96
N LEU A 169 -0.33 -3.73 -10.86
CA LEU A 169 -0.33 -3.99 -12.30
C LEU A 169 0.59 -5.16 -12.70
N VAL A 170 1.80 -5.20 -12.15
CA VAL A 170 2.77 -6.29 -12.38
C VAL A 170 2.23 -7.64 -11.88
N ASN A 171 1.38 -7.63 -10.85
CA ASN A 171 0.81 -8.84 -10.24
C ASN A 171 -0.64 -9.08 -10.62
N ARG A 172 -1.16 -8.40 -11.65
CA ARG A 172 -2.56 -8.48 -12.06
C ARG A 172 -3.01 -9.93 -12.27
N LYS A 173 -2.21 -10.74 -12.96
CA LYS A 173 -2.50 -12.17 -13.23
C LYS A 173 -2.75 -12.98 -11.94
N MET A 174 -1.92 -12.78 -10.90
CA MET A 174 -2.10 -13.42 -9.59
C MET A 174 -3.42 -12.97 -8.95
N PHE A 175 -3.70 -11.67 -8.97
CA PHE A 175 -4.91 -11.12 -8.37
C PHE A 175 -6.19 -11.51 -9.13
N ASP A 176 -6.14 -11.66 -10.45
CA ASP A 176 -7.25 -12.12 -11.27
C ASP A 176 -7.57 -13.60 -11.00
N GLU A 177 -6.55 -14.45 -10.82
CA GLU A 177 -6.76 -15.84 -10.41
C GLU A 177 -7.35 -15.93 -8.99
N LEU A 178 -6.88 -15.08 -8.05
CA LEU A 178 -7.46 -14.99 -6.70
C LEU A 178 -8.91 -14.51 -6.72
N GLN A 179 -9.22 -13.54 -7.59
CA GLN A 179 -10.59 -13.05 -7.79
C GLN A 179 -11.47 -14.17 -8.33
N SER A 180 -11.03 -14.88 -9.38
CA SER A 180 -11.73 -16.03 -9.96
C SER A 180 -11.98 -17.14 -8.94
N LEU A 181 -11.00 -17.43 -8.08
CA LEU A 181 -11.15 -18.38 -6.98
C LEU A 181 -12.19 -17.90 -5.96
N SER A 182 -12.21 -16.61 -5.66
CA SER A 182 -13.14 -15.99 -4.72
C SER A 182 -14.57 -16.04 -5.25
N ASP A 183 -14.78 -15.71 -6.52
CA ASP A 183 -16.09 -15.73 -7.17
C ASP A 183 -16.70 -17.14 -7.19
N LYS A 184 -15.90 -18.15 -7.55
CA LYS A 184 -16.32 -19.57 -7.51
C LYS A 184 -16.77 -20.05 -6.13
N ASN A 185 -16.33 -19.39 -5.07
CA ASN A 185 -16.66 -19.74 -3.69
C ASN A 185 -17.63 -18.75 -3.02
N ASN A 186 -18.23 -17.81 -3.77
CA ASN A 186 -19.09 -16.75 -3.24
C ASN A 186 -18.41 -15.95 -2.11
N VAL A 187 -17.14 -15.61 -2.34
CA VAL A 187 -16.31 -14.82 -1.43
C VAL A 187 -16.02 -13.46 -2.08
N THR A 188 -16.30 -12.38 -1.35
CA THR A 188 -15.89 -11.03 -1.76
C THR A 188 -14.43 -10.83 -1.39
N MET A 189 -13.59 -10.52 -2.38
CA MET A 189 -12.18 -10.16 -2.20
C MET A 189 -11.98 -8.66 -2.38
N THR A 190 -11.05 -8.06 -1.63
CA THR A 190 -10.47 -6.75 -1.93
C THR A 190 -8.96 -6.76 -1.74
N ILE A 191 -8.29 -5.83 -2.43
CA ILE A 191 -6.83 -5.69 -2.45
C ILE A 191 -6.46 -4.26 -2.05
N TYR A 192 -5.65 -4.13 -0.99
CA TYR A 192 -5.05 -2.87 -0.57
C TYR A 192 -3.53 -3.05 -0.44
N VAL A 193 -2.81 -2.74 -1.53
CA VAL A 193 -1.35 -2.92 -1.64
C VAL A 193 -0.97 -4.38 -1.36
N ASP A 194 -0.41 -4.67 -0.18
CA ASP A 194 0.03 -5.98 0.30
C ASP A 194 -1.03 -6.73 1.11
N ASP A 195 -2.12 -6.06 1.50
CA ASP A 195 -3.24 -6.60 2.27
C ASP A 195 -4.33 -7.13 1.34
N VAL A 196 -4.69 -8.41 1.47
CA VAL A 196 -5.79 -9.01 0.72
C VAL A 196 -6.83 -9.52 1.71
N VAL A 197 -8.08 -9.10 1.50
CA VAL A 197 -9.18 -9.35 2.43
C VAL A 197 -10.29 -10.10 1.72
N PHE A 198 -10.71 -11.20 2.32
CA PHE A 198 -11.76 -12.08 1.85
C PHE A 198 -12.91 -12.05 2.85
N SER A 199 -14.15 -11.96 2.38
CA SER A 199 -15.32 -12.02 3.26
C SER A 199 -16.48 -12.76 2.63
N SER A 200 -17.23 -13.50 3.43
CA SER A 200 -18.42 -14.23 2.97
C SER A 200 -19.46 -14.30 4.10
N GLU A 201 -20.75 -14.39 3.75
CA GLU A 201 -21.80 -14.66 4.72
C GLU A 201 -21.66 -16.07 5.32
N HIS A 202 -21.12 -17.00 4.54
CA HIS A 202 -20.82 -18.36 4.96
C HIS A 202 -19.41 -18.48 5.56
N LYS A 203 -19.15 -19.62 6.22
CA LYS A 203 -17.82 -19.91 6.78
C LYS A 203 -16.81 -20.03 5.63
N ILE A 204 -15.74 -19.24 5.70
CA ILE A 204 -14.62 -19.39 4.76
C ILE A 204 -13.85 -20.66 5.13
N SER A 205 -13.93 -21.65 4.25
CA SER A 205 -13.43 -23.01 4.47
C SER A 205 -11.89 -23.08 4.54
N SER A 206 -11.36 -24.17 5.09
CA SER A 206 -9.92 -24.45 5.13
C SER A 206 -9.35 -24.63 3.72
N GLU A 207 -10.12 -25.28 2.85
CA GLU A 207 -9.75 -25.62 1.49
C GLU A 207 -9.56 -24.33 0.68
N PHE A 208 -10.50 -23.39 0.78
CA PHE A 208 -10.37 -22.07 0.16
C PHE A 208 -9.10 -21.35 0.63
N ARG A 209 -8.84 -21.33 1.93
CA ARG A 209 -7.63 -20.67 2.48
C ARG A 209 -6.36 -21.34 1.96
N GLN A 210 -6.33 -22.67 1.88
CA GLN A 210 -5.19 -23.40 1.35
C GLN A 210 -4.98 -23.12 -0.14
N SER A 211 -6.05 -23.07 -0.94
CA SER A 211 -5.98 -22.68 -2.35
C SER A 211 -5.44 -21.26 -2.54
N VAL A 212 -5.87 -20.30 -1.72
CA VAL A 212 -5.32 -18.93 -1.72
C VAL A 212 -3.82 -18.95 -1.45
N LEU A 213 -3.37 -19.66 -0.41
CA LEU A 213 -1.95 -19.75 -0.07
C LEU A 213 -1.13 -20.45 -1.17
N SER A 214 -1.65 -21.52 -1.76
CA SER A 214 -1.00 -22.23 -2.86
C SER A 214 -0.87 -21.37 -4.11
N LEU A 215 -1.90 -20.59 -4.44
CA LEU A 215 -1.89 -19.66 -5.58
C LEU A 215 -0.86 -18.54 -5.36
N ILE A 216 -0.80 -17.94 -4.18
CA ILE A 216 0.22 -16.92 -3.87
C ILE A 216 1.63 -17.51 -3.97
N LYS A 217 1.82 -18.75 -3.51
CA LYS A 217 3.10 -19.47 -3.62
C LYS A 217 3.47 -19.78 -5.08
N LYS A 218 2.49 -20.14 -5.94
CA LYS A 218 2.68 -20.35 -7.40
C LYS A 218 3.31 -19.11 -8.06
N TYR A 219 2.99 -17.92 -7.58
CA TYR A 219 3.56 -16.65 -8.06
C TYR A 219 4.82 -16.20 -7.27
N ASN A 220 5.45 -17.10 -6.52
CA ASN A 220 6.66 -16.85 -5.72
C ASN A 220 6.51 -15.84 -4.58
N TYR A 221 5.28 -15.56 -4.15
CA TYR A 221 5.02 -14.71 -2.98
C TYR A 221 4.86 -15.52 -1.70
N GLN A 222 5.06 -14.85 -0.57
CA GLN A 222 4.92 -15.41 0.75
C GLN A 222 3.91 -14.61 1.55
N VAL A 223 3.15 -15.30 2.41
CA VAL A 223 2.21 -14.65 3.34
C VAL A 223 2.84 -14.52 4.72
N SER A 224 2.67 -13.36 5.33
CA SER A 224 3.08 -13.10 6.70
C SER A 224 2.20 -13.87 7.69
N ARG A 225 2.63 -15.08 8.07
CA ARG A 225 1.89 -15.99 8.98
C ARG A 225 1.33 -15.29 10.23
N LYS A 226 2.13 -14.44 10.89
CA LYS A 226 1.72 -13.67 12.09
C LYS A 226 0.60 -12.65 11.84
N LYS A 227 0.43 -12.21 10.58
CA LYS A 227 -0.57 -11.22 10.16
C LYS A 227 -1.80 -11.85 9.50
N VAL A 228 -1.79 -13.15 9.22
CA VAL A 228 -2.98 -13.88 8.80
C VAL A 228 -4.00 -13.84 9.93
N LYS A 229 -5.24 -13.45 9.61
CA LYS A 229 -6.33 -13.37 10.60
C LYS A 229 -7.62 -13.91 10.02
N GLY A 230 -8.32 -14.71 10.83
CA GLY A 230 -9.69 -15.12 10.58
C GLY A 230 -10.61 -14.49 11.62
N TYR A 231 -11.79 -14.06 11.20
CA TYR A 231 -12.81 -13.49 12.07
C TYR A 231 -14.16 -14.13 11.80
N SER A 232 -14.86 -14.54 12.87
CA SER A 232 -16.23 -15.03 12.77
C SER A 232 -17.21 -13.88 12.50
N LYS A 233 -18.40 -14.21 12.01
CA LYS A 233 -19.46 -13.22 11.74
C LYS A 233 -19.80 -12.29 12.92
N THR A 234 -19.73 -12.78 14.16
CA THR A 234 -20.08 -12.03 15.38
C THR A 234 -18.95 -11.20 15.95
N TYR A 235 -17.70 -11.50 15.61
CA TYR A 235 -16.55 -10.81 16.19
C TYR A 235 -16.19 -9.52 15.41
N PRO A 236 -15.80 -8.43 16.09
CA PRO A 236 -15.33 -7.20 15.45
C PRO A 236 -14.08 -7.42 14.58
N LYS A 237 -14.08 -6.88 13.37
CA LYS A 237 -13.06 -7.18 12.35
C LYS A 237 -12.27 -5.95 12.00
N LEU A 238 -10.95 -6.07 11.85
CA LEU A 238 -10.10 -4.97 11.42
C LEU A 238 -9.79 -5.10 9.92
N VAL A 239 -10.32 -4.18 9.13
CA VAL A 239 -10.05 -4.07 7.68
C VAL A 239 -9.37 -2.75 7.41
N THR A 240 -8.12 -2.78 6.92
CA THR A 240 -7.35 -1.58 6.52
C THR A 240 -7.42 -0.36 7.46
N GLY A 241 -7.50 -0.59 8.77
CA GLY A 241 -7.56 0.50 9.78
C GLY A 241 -8.97 0.89 10.25
N VAL A 242 -10.01 0.35 9.62
CA VAL A 242 -11.42 0.47 10.00
C VAL A 242 -11.86 -0.78 10.77
N ILE A 243 -12.68 -0.59 11.80
CA ILE A 243 -13.31 -1.72 12.51
C ILE A 243 -14.70 -1.93 11.90
N ILE A 244 -15.03 -3.17 11.56
CA ILE A 244 -16.41 -3.60 11.32
C ILE A 244 -16.89 -4.23 12.64
N ASN A 245 -17.83 -3.60 13.32
CA ASN A 245 -18.30 -4.08 14.63
C ASN A 245 -19.13 -5.37 14.51
N SER A 246 -19.58 -5.91 15.65
CA SER A 246 -20.40 -7.13 15.72
C SER A 246 -21.79 -6.99 15.08
N GLU A 247 -22.23 -5.75 14.81
CA GLU A 247 -23.46 -5.42 14.06
C GLU A 247 -23.21 -5.30 12.56
N GLY A 248 -21.97 -5.38 12.08
CA GLY A 248 -21.64 -5.20 10.66
C GLY A 248 -21.50 -3.75 10.22
N LYS A 249 -21.39 -2.78 11.16
CA LYS A 249 -21.20 -1.35 10.86
C LYS A 249 -19.73 -0.95 10.94
N ALA A 250 -19.31 -0.06 10.05
CA ALA A 250 -17.98 0.55 10.10
C ALA A 250 -17.86 1.51 11.30
N THR A 251 -16.76 1.39 12.04
CA THR A 251 -16.46 2.23 13.20
C THR A 251 -14.99 2.58 13.29
N ILE A 252 -14.72 3.74 13.88
CA ILE A 252 -13.37 4.29 14.04
C ILE A 252 -12.60 3.44 15.07
N LYS A 253 -11.39 3.01 14.71
CA LYS A 253 -10.49 2.26 15.58
C LYS A 253 -10.18 3.02 16.88
N ASN A 254 -10.29 2.36 18.03
CA ASN A 254 -10.06 2.96 19.35
C ASN A 254 -8.71 3.67 19.49
N ALA A 255 -7.65 3.13 18.89
CA ALA A 255 -6.33 3.78 18.88
C ALA A 255 -6.35 5.15 18.18
N LEU A 256 -7.15 5.33 17.12
CA LEU A 256 -7.33 6.63 16.47
C LEU A 256 -8.18 7.56 17.34
N ARG A 257 -9.26 7.05 17.95
CA ARG A 257 -10.09 7.80 18.90
C ARG A 257 -9.26 8.37 20.04
N LYS A 258 -8.43 7.55 20.68
CA LYS A 258 -7.53 7.96 21.77
C LYS A 258 -6.56 9.06 21.31
N LYS A 259 -5.95 8.91 20.13
CA LYS A 259 -5.05 9.93 19.58
C LYS A 259 -5.74 11.28 19.36
N ILE A 260 -6.98 11.26 18.86
CA ILE A 260 -7.76 12.50 18.67
C ILE A 260 -8.00 13.20 20.00
N VAL A 261 -8.43 12.46 21.02
CA VAL A 261 -8.72 13.04 22.35
C VAL A 261 -7.45 13.62 22.98
N VAL A 262 -6.36 12.85 23.01
CA VAL A 262 -5.08 13.31 23.58
C VAL A 262 -4.53 14.53 22.86
N GLU A 263 -4.53 14.53 21.52
CA GLU A 263 -4.05 15.66 20.74
C GLU A 263 -4.96 16.89 20.90
N TYR A 264 -6.27 16.68 21.04
CA TYR A 264 -7.22 17.75 21.31
C TYR A 264 -7.00 18.40 22.69
N GLU A 265 -6.85 17.60 23.75
CA GLU A 265 -6.55 18.10 25.10
C GLU A 265 -5.22 18.87 25.14
N HIS A 266 -4.19 18.31 24.50
CA HIS A 266 -2.90 18.99 24.38
C HIS A 266 -3.02 20.35 23.69
N LEU A 267 -3.73 20.41 22.55
CA LEU A 267 -3.91 21.65 21.81
C LEU A 267 -4.78 22.68 22.55
N ARG A 268 -5.77 22.24 23.35
CA ARG A 268 -6.54 23.15 24.22
C ARG A 268 -5.64 23.84 25.24
N ASN A 269 -4.67 23.13 25.79
CA ASN A 269 -3.72 23.68 26.74
C ASN A 269 -2.57 24.46 26.07
N ASN A 270 -2.36 24.25 24.76
CA ASN A 270 -1.28 24.86 23.98
C ASN A 270 -1.82 25.45 22.66
N PRO A 271 -2.73 26.45 22.69
CA PRO A 271 -3.53 26.86 21.53
C PRO A 271 -2.72 27.41 20.34
N THR A 272 -1.50 27.87 20.60
CA THR A 272 -0.53 28.39 19.62
C THR A 272 0.30 27.30 18.92
N ASP A 273 0.23 26.03 19.35
CA ASP A 273 0.95 24.94 18.70
C ASP A 273 0.33 24.60 17.33
N THR A 274 0.89 25.21 16.30
CA THR A 274 0.49 25.02 14.90
C THR A 274 0.73 23.59 14.42
N LYS A 275 1.77 22.90 14.90
CA LYS A 275 2.08 21.52 14.53
C LYS A 275 1.06 20.56 15.15
N SER A 276 0.71 20.73 16.41
CA SER A 276 -0.38 19.98 17.06
C SER A 276 -1.72 20.22 16.36
N ARG A 277 -2.05 21.47 16.00
CA ARG A 277 -3.26 21.79 15.22
C ARG A 277 -3.30 21.06 13.88
N GLN A 278 -2.20 21.03 13.15
CA GLN A 278 -2.10 20.28 11.89
C GLN A 278 -2.25 18.77 12.10
N ARG A 279 -1.63 18.21 13.15
CA ARG A 279 -1.81 16.80 13.55
C ARG A 279 -3.27 16.49 13.85
N LEU A 280 -3.94 17.30 14.67
CA LEU A 280 -5.35 17.12 15.02
C LEU A 280 -6.26 17.19 13.78
N ARG A 281 -6.04 18.15 12.88
CA ARG A 281 -6.76 18.22 11.59
C ARG A 281 -6.63 16.92 10.80
N GLY A 282 -5.42 16.37 10.71
CA GLY A 282 -5.15 15.10 10.04
C GLY A 282 -5.88 13.92 10.69
N LEU A 283 -5.82 13.80 12.02
CA LEU A 283 -6.48 12.73 12.78
C LEU A 283 -8.00 12.77 12.63
N VAL A 284 -8.62 13.95 12.74
CA VAL A 284 -10.06 14.14 12.56
C VAL A 284 -10.48 13.85 11.12
N THR A 285 -9.70 14.29 10.13
CA THR A 285 -9.95 13.98 8.71
C THR A 285 -9.95 12.46 8.48
N ALA A 286 -8.98 11.74 9.05
CA ALA A 286 -8.94 10.27 8.95
C ALA A 286 -10.14 9.59 9.63
N ALA A 287 -10.58 10.06 10.81
CA ALA A 287 -11.79 9.55 11.44
C ALA A 287 -13.04 9.76 10.56
N ARG A 288 -13.12 10.93 9.91
CA ARG A 288 -14.25 11.30 9.04
C ARG A 288 -14.28 10.59 7.69
N GLN A 289 -13.16 9.99 7.27
CA GLN A 289 -13.18 9.04 6.14
C GLN A 289 -13.96 7.77 6.47
N VAL A 290 -14.07 7.39 7.74
CA VAL A 290 -14.85 6.23 8.19
C VAL A 290 -16.29 6.63 8.45
N ASP A 291 -16.49 7.65 9.30
CA ASP A 291 -17.79 8.18 9.69
C ASP A 291 -17.82 9.70 9.48
N LYS A 292 -18.57 10.14 8.47
CA LYS A 292 -18.65 11.56 8.10
C LYS A 292 -19.18 12.45 9.23
N SER A 293 -19.90 11.92 10.21
CA SER A 293 -20.45 12.69 11.33
C SER A 293 -19.47 12.81 12.51
N ALA A 294 -18.36 12.06 12.49
CA ALA A 294 -17.46 11.95 13.63
C ALA A 294 -16.85 13.29 14.07
N TYR A 295 -16.86 13.52 15.38
CA TYR A 295 -16.17 14.61 16.08
C TYR A 295 -16.49 16.03 15.58
N PRO A 296 -17.78 16.46 15.52
CA PRO A 296 -18.16 17.74 14.94
C PRO A 296 -17.51 18.93 15.69
N ASN A 297 -17.52 18.91 17.03
CA ASN A 297 -16.97 20.00 17.85
C ASN A 297 -15.44 20.09 17.77
N ILE A 298 -14.74 18.94 17.87
CA ILE A 298 -13.28 18.91 17.74
C ILE A 298 -12.84 19.30 16.33
N ARG A 299 -13.61 18.91 15.29
CA ARG A 299 -13.37 19.38 13.93
C ARG A 299 -13.49 20.90 13.86
N LYS A 300 -14.58 21.48 14.36
CA LYS A 300 -14.78 22.93 14.38
C LYS A 300 -13.57 23.62 15.05
N PHE A 301 -13.22 23.20 16.26
CA PHE A 301 -12.05 23.70 16.98
C PHE A 301 -10.72 23.61 16.20
N ALA A 302 -10.44 22.46 15.57
CA ALA A 302 -9.19 22.23 14.86
C ALA A 302 -9.07 23.07 13.58
N PHE A 303 -10.19 23.32 12.89
CA PHE A 303 -10.22 24.00 11.59
C PHE A 303 -10.48 25.51 11.70
N ASP A 304 -11.12 25.97 12.77
CA ASP A 304 -11.31 27.39 13.03
C ASP A 304 -9.95 28.07 13.27
N ASN A 305 -9.80 29.27 12.72
CA ASN A 305 -8.54 30.01 12.74
C ASN A 305 -8.48 30.85 14.02
N PRO A 306 -7.49 30.66 14.91
CA PRO A 306 -7.39 31.46 16.14
C PRO A 306 -7.07 32.94 15.86
N ALA A 307 -6.61 33.29 14.65
CA ALA A 307 -6.27 34.66 14.23
C ALA A 307 -7.48 35.51 13.78
N LYS A 308 -8.69 35.19 14.23
CA LYS A 308 -9.93 35.92 13.89
C LYS A 308 -10.64 36.55 15.09
N ASN A 309 -10.03 36.56 16.26
CA ASN A 309 -10.51 37.28 17.43
C ASN A 309 -9.45 38.28 17.88
#